data_AF-A0A1Q8RPZ0-F1
#
_entry.id   AF-A0A1Q8RPZ0-F1
#
_cell.length_a   1.000
_cell.length_b   1.000
_cell.length_c   1.000
_cell.angle_alpha   90.00
_cell.angle_beta   90.00
_cell.angle_gamma   90.00
#
_symmetry.space_group_name_H-M   'P 1'
#
loop_
_entity.id
_entity.type
_entity.pdbx_description
1 polymer ?
#
loop_
_entity_poly.entity_id
_entity_poly.type
_entity_poly.pdbx_seq_one_letter_code
_entity_poly.pdbx_strand_id
1 'polypeptide(L)'
;MASAAAKATRVQADLDRVPVRVVRFIRLAGAGGLAYAAYKIHWRLLLTSFFTGPGKISRILMLVFALMNLKNMPFVWTYRVWHAIIFHLFIRKSPRLGPRSLFRPMISQSHAPITEIDYNIHKSNSTYFSDLDVSRTHLCTYLLGPGFRQLTHNTTTKLVLDPKSGKPARGPMGIMLGAVHCSFRREITAYAPYEMWSRILSWDRKWLYIVTHFVPKGTARPTEWLDPKFGTARVRRGPGSGTEGKDWEKKIYATGVSKYVFKIGRLTVHPAVALEASELLPQRPGGWQSGANGVGDEDVDLSDVQNDGAWDWKMVEKRRREGMVYAQQFASMDELHGWLDGGDGGDGSALAKFGG
;
A
#
# COMPACT_ATOMS: atom_id res chain seq x y z
N MET A 1 -28.71 16.90 1.45
CA MET A 1 -27.49 16.08 1.66
C MET A 1 -27.76 14.74 2.37
N ALA A 2 -28.62 14.66 3.40
CA ALA A 2 -28.92 13.40 4.10
C ALA A 2 -29.46 12.26 3.21
N SER A 3 -30.29 12.58 2.20
CA SER A 3 -30.88 11.59 1.28
C SER A 3 -29.85 10.92 0.34
N ALA A 4 -28.88 11.69 -0.18
CA ALA A 4 -27.81 11.15 -1.03
C ALA A 4 -26.81 10.30 -0.23
N ALA A 5 -26.45 10.75 0.98
CA ALA A 5 -25.59 10.00 1.89
C ALA A 5 -26.24 8.67 2.31
N ALA A 6 -27.55 8.68 2.62
CA ALA A 6 -28.31 7.48 2.97
C ALA A 6 -28.46 6.51 1.79
N LYS A 7 -28.68 7.02 0.56
CA LYS A 7 -28.73 6.21 -0.66
C LYS A 7 -27.39 5.54 -0.95
N ALA A 8 -26.27 6.27 -0.83
CA ALA A 8 -24.93 5.72 -0.97
C ALA A 8 -24.63 4.65 0.10
N THR A 9 -25.02 4.89 1.36
CA THR A 9 -24.87 3.89 2.44
C THR A 9 -25.67 2.62 2.18
N ARG A 10 -26.89 2.74 1.64
CA ARG A 10 -27.74 1.59 1.30
C ARG A 10 -27.18 0.76 0.15
N VAL A 11 -26.71 1.40 -0.92
CA VAL A 11 -26.03 0.73 -2.05
C VAL A 11 -24.76 0.03 -1.58
N GLN A 12 -23.97 0.68 -0.72
CA GLN A 12 -22.78 0.09 -0.13
C GLN A 12 -23.12 -1.09 0.78
N ALA A 13 -24.23 -1.06 1.53
CA ALA A 13 -24.66 -2.19 2.34
C ALA A 13 -25.15 -3.38 1.49
N ASP A 14 -25.85 -3.10 0.39
CA ASP A 14 -26.41 -4.14 -0.49
C ASP A 14 -25.33 -4.90 -1.26
N LEU A 15 -24.30 -4.20 -1.75
CA LEU A 15 -23.15 -4.82 -2.40
C LEU A 15 -22.35 -5.75 -1.45
N ASP A 16 -22.62 -5.76 -0.13
CA ASP A 16 -21.72 -6.29 0.93
C ASP A 16 -22.23 -7.59 1.51
N ARG A 17 -23.53 -7.85 1.37
CA ARG A 17 -24.21 -8.95 2.08
C ARG A 17 -23.75 -10.32 1.64
N VAL A 18 -23.59 -10.54 0.34
CA VAL A 18 -23.24 -11.86 -0.22
C VAL A 18 -21.77 -12.21 0.04
N PRO A 19 -20.79 -11.32 -0.25
CA PRO A 19 -19.37 -11.63 0.01
C PRO A 19 -19.06 -11.90 1.49
N VAL A 20 -19.68 -11.15 2.41
CA VAL A 20 -19.45 -11.33 3.85
C VAL A 20 -19.95 -12.69 4.34
N ARG A 21 -21.12 -13.15 3.87
CA ARG A 21 -21.66 -14.48 4.24
C ARG A 21 -20.80 -15.61 3.70
N VAL A 22 -20.34 -15.51 2.44
CA VAL A 22 -19.47 -16.50 1.81
C VAL A 22 -18.11 -16.58 2.55
N VAL A 23 -17.48 -15.44 2.83
CA VAL A 23 -16.21 -15.41 3.58
C VAL A 23 -16.38 -15.99 4.98
N ARG A 24 -17.48 -15.67 5.68
CA ARG A 24 -17.76 -16.24 7.01
C ARG A 24 -17.95 -17.76 6.94
N PHE A 25 -18.67 -18.26 5.94
CA PHE A 25 -18.86 -19.69 5.73
C PHE A 25 -17.55 -20.41 5.42
N ILE A 26 -16.76 -19.91 4.47
CA ILE A 26 -15.44 -20.48 4.11
C ILE A 26 -14.54 -20.54 5.35
N ARG A 27 -14.53 -19.50 6.19
CA ARG A 27 -13.76 -19.50 7.43
C ARG A 27 -14.21 -20.55 8.43
N LEU A 28 -15.52 -20.68 8.65
CA LEU A 28 -16.06 -21.66 9.58
C LEU A 28 -15.82 -23.09 9.08
N ALA A 29 -16.07 -23.34 7.79
CA ALA A 29 -15.80 -24.62 7.16
C ALA A 29 -14.30 -24.98 7.19
N GLY A 30 -13.43 -24.01 6.86
CA GLY A 30 -11.98 -24.19 6.91
C GLY A 30 -11.46 -24.43 8.34
N ALA A 31 -11.96 -23.66 9.32
CA ALA A 31 -11.61 -23.86 10.72
C ALA A 31 -12.09 -25.22 11.24
N GLY A 32 -13.30 -25.65 10.89
CA GLY A 32 -13.82 -26.98 11.22
C GLY A 32 -13.00 -28.10 10.59
N GLY A 33 -12.63 -27.96 9.31
CA GLY A 33 -11.77 -28.91 8.62
C GLY A 33 -10.37 -29.02 9.24
N LEU A 34 -9.74 -27.89 9.57
CA LEU A 34 -8.45 -27.86 10.26
C LEU A 34 -8.55 -28.46 11.67
N ALA A 35 -9.61 -28.17 12.41
CA ALA A 35 -9.86 -28.74 13.72
C ALA A 35 -10.05 -30.27 13.65
N TYR A 36 -10.80 -30.76 12.65
CA TYR A 36 -10.98 -32.19 12.43
C TYR A 36 -9.67 -32.89 12.03
N ALA A 37 -8.90 -32.29 11.11
CA ALA A 37 -7.58 -32.80 10.73
C ALA A 37 -6.64 -32.84 11.94
N ALA A 38 -6.60 -31.78 12.75
CA ALA A 38 -5.83 -31.73 13.98
C ALA A 38 -6.30 -32.78 14.99
N TYR A 39 -7.60 -33.00 15.14
CA TYR A 39 -8.14 -34.01 16.05
C TYR A 39 -7.69 -35.44 15.69
N LYS A 40 -7.56 -35.75 14.40
CA LYS A 40 -7.09 -37.06 13.92
C LYS A 40 -5.61 -37.33 14.20
N ILE A 41 -4.84 -36.30 14.56
CA ILE A 41 -3.42 -36.44 14.86
C ILE A 41 -3.26 -36.88 16.31
N HIS A 42 -2.51 -37.96 16.52
CA HIS A 42 -2.13 -38.44 17.86
C HIS A 42 -1.04 -37.55 18.44
N TRP A 43 -1.40 -36.32 18.84
CA TRP A 43 -0.45 -35.28 19.27
C TRP A 43 0.49 -35.74 20.38
N ARG A 44 0.03 -36.54 21.34
CA ARG A 44 0.88 -37.07 22.40
C ARG A 44 2.02 -37.93 21.86
N LEU A 45 1.74 -38.84 20.93
CA LEU A 45 2.76 -39.68 20.30
C LEU A 45 3.67 -38.84 19.40
N LEU A 46 3.09 -37.93 18.61
CA LEU A 46 3.84 -37.09 17.68
C LEU A 46 4.79 -36.15 18.41
N LEU A 47 4.31 -35.43 19.43
CA LEU A 47 5.15 -34.52 20.22
C LEU A 47 6.20 -35.30 21.04
N THR A 48 5.81 -36.40 21.69
CA THR A 48 6.78 -37.24 22.42
C THR A 48 7.87 -37.72 21.46
N SER A 49 7.50 -38.33 20.33
CA SER A 49 8.48 -38.80 19.34
C SER A 49 9.31 -37.66 18.75
N PHE A 50 8.76 -36.46 18.56
CA PHE A 50 9.46 -35.28 18.07
C PHE A 50 10.53 -34.78 19.06
N PHE A 51 10.18 -34.68 20.35
CA PHE A 51 11.07 -34.12 21.37
C PHE A 51 11.99 -35.14 22.05
N THR A 52 11.67 -36.44 22.03
CA THR A 52 12.47 -37.47 22.72
C THR A 52 13.10 -38.52 21.81
N GLY A 53 12.59 -38.70 20.58
CA GLY A 53 13.10 -39.70 19.64
C GLY A 53 14.49 -39.37 19.06
N PRO A 54 15.07 -40.30 18.27
CA PRO A 54 16.36 -40.10 17.60
C PRO A 54 16.41 -38.80 16.79
N GLY A 55 17.54 -38.09 16.83
CA GLY A 55 17.69 -36.79 16.14
C GLY A 55 16.87 -35.64 16.74
N LYS A 56 16.35 -35.76 17.99
CA LYS A 56 15.59 -34.70 18.68
C LYS A 56 16.26 -33.33 18.65
N ILE A 57 17.58 -33.27 18.81
CA ILE A 57 18.32 -32.00 18.84
C ILE A 57 18.19 -31.29 17.49
N SER A 58 18.44 -32.00 16.38
CA SER A 58 18.29 -31.44 15.03
C SER A 58 16.87 -30.96 14.76
N ARG A 59 15.86 -31.75 15.14
CA ARG A 59 14.44 -31.37 14.97
C ARG A 59 14.05 -30.14 15.79
N ILE A 60 14.50 -30.05 17.03
CA ILE A 60 14.27 -28.88 17.90
C ILE A 60 14.97 -27.65 17.32
N LEU A 61 16.22 -27.77 16.89
CA LEU A 61 16.97 -26.68 16.27
C LEU A 61 16.32 -26.21 14.97
N MET A 62 15.87 -27.13 14.11
CA MET A 62 15.11 -26.78 12.91
C MET A 62 13.77 -26.10 13.23
N LEU A 63 13.06 -26.54 14.27
CA LEU A 63 11.82 -25.90 14.70
C LEU A 63 12.08 -24.47 15.18
N VAL A 64 13.09 -24.28 16.04
CA VAL A 64 13.50 -22.95 16.51
C VAL A 64 13.90 -22.07 15.34
N PHE A 65 14.71 -22.57 14.41
CA PHE A 65 15.11 -21.85 13.20
C PHE A 65 13.88 -21.46 12.35
N ALA A 66 12.94 -22.38 12.12
CA ALA A 66 11.73 -22.11 11.36
C ALA A 66 10.83 -21.07 12.03
N LEU A 67 10.69 -21.11 13.36
CA LEU A 67 9.90 -20.14 14.12
C LEU A 67 10.55 -18.75 14.10
N MET A 68 11.87 -18.69 14.31
CA MET A 68 12.65 -17.45 14.24
C MET A 68 12.70 -16.82 12.85
N ASN A 69 12.41 -17.61 11.80
CA ASN A 69 12.39 -17.17 10.41
C ASN A 69 11.00 -17.32 9.78
N LEU A 70 9.94 -17.40 10.59
CA LEU A 70 8.59 -17.68 10.12
C LEU A 70 8.15 -16.69 9.04
N LYS A 71 8.55 -15.42 9.18
CA LYS A 71 8.30 -14.35 8.20
C LYS A 71 8.66 -14.74 6.76
N ASN A 72 9.72 -15.53 6.59
CA ASN A 72 10.31 -15.89 5.30
C ASN A 72 10.02 -17.34 4.88
N MET A 73 9.24 -18.07 5.67
CA MET A 73 8.84 -19.42 5.28
C MET A 73 7.96 -19.38 4.01
N PRO A 74 7.95 -20.46 3.20
CA PRO A 74 7.11 -20.54 2.01
C PRO A 74 5.66 -20.14 2.29
N PHE A 75 5.08 -19.38 1.37
CA PHE A 75 3.71 -18.84 1.44
C PHE A 75 3.43 -17.80 2.54
N VAL A 76 4.35 -17.53 3.48
CA VAL A 76 4.09 -16.55 4.55
C VAL A 76 3.99 -15.12 4.01
N TRP A 77 4.81 -14.75 3.02
CA TRP A 77 4.65 -13.48 2.31
C TRP A 77 3.26 -13.37 1.67
N THR A 78 2.83 -14.41 0.94
CA THR A 78 1.51 -14.48 0.30
C THR A 78 0.41 -14.32 1.34
N TYR A 79 0.51 -15.05 2.45
CA TYR A 79 -0.41 -14.92 3.57
C TYR A 79 -0.46 -13.50 4.12
N ARG A 80 0.68 -12.82 4.34
CA ARG A 80 0.71 -11.45 4.88
C ARG A 80 -0.01 -10.45 3.95
N VAL A 81 0.19 -10.56 2.64
CA VAL A 81 -0.50 -9.73 1.64
C VAL A 81 -2.00 -10.02 1.63
N TRP A 82 -2.41 -11.29 1.50
CA TRP A 82 -3.83 -11.66 1.48
C TRP A 82 -4.54 -11.38 2.80
N HIS A 83 -3.85 -11.55 3.92
CA HIS A 83 -4.32 -11.17 5.24
C HIS A 83 -4.64 -9.68 5.26
N ALA A 84 -3.75 -8.80 4.77
CA ALA A 84 -4.00 -7.36 4.71
C ALA A 84 -5.27 -7.03 3.89
N ILE A 85 -5.42 -7.67 2.72
CA ILE A 85 -6.60 -7.51 1.85
C ILE A 85 -7.88 -7.96 2.58
N ILE A 86 -7.91 -9.21 3.04
CA ILE A 86 -9.08 -9.82 3.67
C ILE A 86 -9.44 -9.09 4.96
N PHE A 87 -8.44 -8.69 5.73
CA PHE A 87 -8.62 -7.96 6.98
C PHE A 87 -9.34 -6.63 6.73
N HIS A 88 -8.86 -5.81 5.80
CA HIS A 88 -9.44 -4.49 5.53
C HIS A 88 -10.73 -4.53 4.70
N LEU A 89 -10.98 -5.59 3.92
CA LEU A 89 -12.24 -5.74 3.18
C LEU A 89 -13.37 -6.33 4.02
N PHE A 90 -13.08 -7.25 4.95
CA PHE A 90 -14.14 -8.05 5.60
C PHE A 90 -14.16 -7.98 7.12
N ILE A 91 -13.00 -7.81 7.76
CA ILE A 91 -12.91 -7.82 9.22
C ILE A 91 -13.02 -6.40 9.75
N ARG A 92 -12.27 -5.49 9.14
CA ARG A 92 -12.12 -4.12 9.59
C ARG A 92 -12.17 -3.18 8.40
N LYS A 93 -13.40 -2.95 7.97
CA LYS A 93 -13.69 -1.98 6.91
C LYS A 93 -13.26 -0.58 7.37
N SER A 94 -12.75 0.21 6.43
CA SER A 94 -12.51 1.62 6.69
C SER A 94 -13.83 2.32 7.01
N PRO A 95 -13.82 3.30 7.93
CA PRO A 95 -14.95 4.22 8.03
C PRO A 95 -15.05 5.06 6.75
N ARG A 96 -16.08 5.91 6.65
CA ARG A 96 -16.10 6.95 5.62
C ARG A 96 -14.97 7.92 5.92
N LEU A 97 -13.98 7.96 5.02
CA LEU A 97 -12.82 8.83 5.13
C LEU A 97 -13.07 10.05 4.25
N GLY A 98 -12.87 11.24 4.81
CA GLY A 98 -12.94 12.49 4.04
C GLY A 98 -11.57 12.95 3.53
N PRO A 99 -11.51 14.10 2.83
CA PRO A 99 -10.29 14.65 2.22
C PRO A 99 -9.07 14.74 3.12
N ARG A 100 -9.27 15.07 4.41
CA ARG A 100 -8.20 15.10 5.43
C ARG A 100 -7.42 13.79 5.56
N SER A 101 -8.01 12.67 5.17
CA SER A 101 -7.39 11.35 5.30
C SER A 101 -6.51 10.96 4.12
N LEU A 102 -6.60 11.66 2.98
CA LEU A 102 -5.97 11.27 1.72
C LEU A 102 -4.45 11.05 1.84
N PHE A 103 -3.76 11.96 2.53
CA PHE A 103 -2.32 11.92 2.71
C PHE A 103 -1.88 11.40 4.10
N ARG A 104 -2.82 10.93 4.93
CA ARG A 104 -2.49 10.38 6.24
C ARG A 104 -1.74 9.05 6.09
N PRO A 105 -0.75 8.79 6.95
CA PRO A 105 0.01 7.55 6.88
C PRO A 105 -0.79 6.36 7.43
N MET A 106 -0.62 5.22 6.76
CA MET A 106 -0.84 3.88 7.29
C MET A 106 0.48 3.39 7.89
N ILE A 107 0.43 2.87 9.12
CA ILE A 107 1.61 2.39 9.84
C ILE A 107 1.54 0.87 9.95
N SER A 108 2.60 0.19 9.53
CA SER A 108 2.77 -1.24 9.72
C SER A 108 4.09 -1.54 10.42
N GLN A 109 4.17 -2.67 11.12
CA GLN A 109 5.35 -3.07 11.90
C GLN A 109 5.95 -4.35 11.33
N SER A 110 7.28 -4.44 11.37
CA SER A 110 8.03 -5.64 10.98
C SER A 110 9.37 -5.70 11.72
N HIS A 111 10.12 -6.76 11.46
CA HIS A 111 11.50 -6.95 11.93
C HIS A 111 12.28 -7.75 10.87
N ALA A 112 13.60 -7.73 10.96
CA ALA A 112 14.48 -8.45 10.04
C ALA A 112 14.95 -9.78 10.66
N PRO A 113 14.32 -10.94 10.38
CA PRO A 113 14.84 -12.22 10.88
C PRO A 113 16.21 -12.52 10.26
N ILE A 114 16.96 -13.46 10.82
CA ILE A 114 18.33 -13.74 10.37
C ILE A 114 18.41 -14.13 8.88
N THR A 115 17.36 -14.74 8.32
CA THR A 115 17.27 -15.05 6.88
C THR A 115 17.05 -13.84 5.96
N GLU A 116 16.82 -12.64 6.51
CA GLU A 116 16.87 -11.38 5.75
C GLU A 116 18.21 -10.67 5.86
N ILE A 117 19.14 -11.18 6.65
CA ILE A 117 20.45 -10.56 6.87
C ILE A 117 21.42 -11.05 5.79
N ASP A 118 22.05 -10.13 5.07
CA ASP A 118 23.01 -10.45 4.03
C ASP A 118 24.44 -10.58 4.56
N TYR A 119 25.41 -10.71 3.65
CA TYR A 119 26.83 -10.86 3.98
C TYR A 119 27.43 -9.62 4.68
N ASN A 120 26.77 -8.47 4.62
CA ASN A 120 27.17 -7.25 5.32
C ASN A 120 26.53 -7.15 6.73
N ILE A 121 25.86 -8.21 7.20
CA ILE A 121 25.34 -8.32 8.58
C ILE A 121 24.20 -7.30 8.85
N HIS A 122 23.54 -6.81 7.81
CA HIS A 122 22.31 -6.03 7.92
C HIS A 122 21.21 -6.57 7.01
N LYS A 123 19.99 -6.06 7.18
CA LYS A 123 18.85 -6.38 6.32
C LYS A 123 19.22 -6.17 4.85
N SER A 124 19.05 -7.22 4.05
CA SER A 124 19.32 -7.21 2.62
C SER A 124 18.42 -6.22 1.90
N ASN A 125 18.99 -5.44 0.98
CA ASN A 125 18.29 -4.43 0.19
C ASN A 125 17.02 -4.97 -0.50
N SER A 126 17.07 -6.22 -1.00
CA SER A 126 15.93 -6.87 -1.68
C SER A 126 14.75 -7.13 -0.74
N THR A 127 15.01 -7.40 0.54
CA THR A 127 13.97 -7.76 1.52
C THR A 127 13.17 -6.56 2.01
N TYR A 128 13.54 -5.33 1.64
CA TYR A 128 12.70 -4.15 1.86
C TYR A 128 11.45 -4.19 0.97
N PHE A 129 11.56 -4.72 -0.25
CA PHE A 129 10.46 -4.74 -1.21
C PHE A 129 9.32 -5.67 -0.79
N SER A 130 9.63 -6.80 -0.16
CA SER A 130 8.61 -7.73 0.38
C SER A 130 7.79 -7.09 1.50
N ASP A 131 8.42 -6.25 2.32
CA ASP A 131 7.75 -5.49 3.37
C ASP A 131 6.97 -4.29 2.81
N LEU A 132 7.50 -3.63 1.77
CA LEU A 132 6.77 -2.61 1.01
C LEU A 132 5.47 -3.18 0.45
N ASP A 133 5.46 -4.38 -0.14
CA ASP A 133 4.23 -5.02 -0.65
C ASP A 133 3.13 -5.08 0.42
N VAL A 134 3.48 -5.57 1.61
CA VAL A 134 2.53 -5.72 2.72
C VAL A 134 2.05 -4.36 3.23
N SER A 135 2.96 -3.40 3.44
CA SER A 135 2.60 -2.06 3.95
C SER A 135 1.70 -1.29 2.97
N ARG A 136 2.03 -1.33 1.67
CA ARG A 136 1.25 -0.66 0.62
C ARG A 136 -0.11 -1.33 0.42
N THR A 137 -0.18 -2.65 0.55
CA THR A 137 -1.47 -3.37 0.53
C THR A 137 -2.38 -2.93 1.67
N HIS A 138 -1.85 -2.80 2.89
CA HIS A 138 -2.63 -2.26 4.00
C HIS A 138 -3.16 -0.85 3.70
N LEU A 139 -2.33 0.05 3.17
CA LEU A 139 -2.73 1.41 2.81
C LEU A 139 -3.83 1.39 1.73
N CYS A 140 -3.57 0.75 0.58
CA CYS A 140 -4.48 0.74 -0.56
C CYS A 140 -5.84 0.12 -0.21
N THR A 141 -5.85 -1.06 0.44
CA THR A 141 -7.12 -1.72 0.75
C THR A 141 -7.92 -0.94 1.79
N TYR A 142 -7.28 -0.32 2.77
CA TYR A 142 -7.98 0.47 3.77
C TYR A 142 -8.47 1.81 3.20
N LEU A 143 -7.61 2.56 2.54
CA LEU A 143 -7.91 3.92 2.08
C LEU A 143 -8.84 3.91 0.86
N LEU A 144 -8.62 3.00 -0.09
CA LEU A 144 -9.31 2.96 -1.39
C LEU A 144 -10.34 1.83 -1.49
N GLY A 145 -10.54 1.05 -0.41
CA GLY A 145 -11.50 -0.05 -0.37
C GLY A 145 -12.90 0.35 -0.85
N PRO A 146 -13.48 1.48 -0.41
CA PRO A 146 -14.77 1.94 -0.90
C PRO A 146 -14.80 2.21 -2.42
N GLY A 147 -13.81 2.92 -2.96
CA GLY A 147 -13.74 3.23 -4.39
C GLY A 147 -13.47 2.00 -5.25
N PHE A 148 -12.54 1.13 -4.84
CA PHE A 148 -12.26 -0.14 -5.52
C PHE A 148 -13.49 -1.03 -5.62
N ARG A 149 -14.33 -1.03 -4.60
CA ARG A 149 -15.57 -1.79 -4.63
C ARG A 149 -16.59 -1.27 -5.64
N GLN A 150 -16.70 0.05 -5.77
CA GLN A 150 -17.53 0.65 -6.81
C GLN A 150 -16.99 0.35 -8.21
N LEU A 151 -15.65 0.32 -8.36
CA LEU A 151 -14.97 -0.04 -9.61
C LEU A 151 -15.12 -1.54 -9.95
N THR A 152 -15.15 -2.43 -8.96
CA THR A 152 -15.46 -3.86 -9.20
C THR A 152 -16.87 -4.04 -9.75
N HIS A 153 -17.80 -3.15 -9.41
CA HIS A 153 -19.18 -3.15 -9.91
C HIS A 153 -19.39 -2.07 -10.99
N ASN A 154 -18.36 -1.77 -11.79
CA ASN A 154 -18.39 -0.70 -12.78
C ASN A 154 -19.49 -0.86 -13.84
N THR A 155 -19.95 -2.07 -14.12
CA THR A 155 -21.11 -2.31 -15.00
C THR A 155 -22.39 -1.65 -14.49
N THR A 156 -22.52 -1.51 -13.17
CA THR A 156 -23.66 -0.83 -12.51
C THR A 156 -23.33 0.63 -12.21
N THR A 157 -22.15 0.93 -11.69
CA THR A 157 -21.78 2.29 -11.25
C THR A 157 -21.42 3.22 -12.40
N LYS A 158 -20.96 2.65 -13.54
CA LYS A 158 -20.60 3.37 -14.78
C LYS A 158 -19.55 4.46 -14.56
N LEU A 159 -18.68 4.30 -13.56
CA LEU A 159 -17.62 5.27 -13.23
C LEU A 159 -16.54 5.36 -14.31
N VAL A 160 -16.29 4.26 -15.01
CA VAL A 160 -15.29 4.18 -16.08
C VAL A 160 -15.95 3.66 -17.34
N LEU A 161 -15.94 4.47 -18.40
CA LEU A 161 -16.40 4.08 -19.72
C LEU A 161 -15.21 3.68 -20.59
N ASP A 162 -15.41 2.65 -21.41
CA ASP A 162 -14.45 2.29 -22.45
C ASP A 162 -14.52 3.33 -23.58
N PRO A 163 -13.42 4.06 -23.87
CA PRO A 163 -13.41 5.10 -24.89
C PRO A 163 -13.82 4.61 -26.28
N LYS A 164 -13.57 3.33 -26.60
CA LYS A 164 -13.89 2.77 -27.92
C LYS A 164 -15.38 2.45 -28.09
N SER A 165 -16.01 1.94 -27.03
CA SER A 165 -17.38 1.44 -27.10
C SER A 165 -18.41 2.37 -26.45
N GLY A 166 -17.97 3.36 -25.67
CA GLY A 166 -18.85 4.24 -24.87
C GLY A 166 -19.60 3.53 -23.74
N LYS A 167 -19.36 2.23 -23.55
CA LYS A 167 -20.04 1.39 -22.55
C LYS A 167 -19.19 1.27 -21.28
N PRO A 168 -19.79 0.93 -20.13
CA PRO A 168 -19.03 0.71 -18.90
C PRO A 168 -17.98 -0.39 -19.09
N ALA A 169 -16.73 -0.09 -18.71
CA ALA A 169 -15.62 -1.03 -18.79
C ALA A 169 -15.91 -2.30 -17.99
N ARG A 170 -15.52 -3.46 -18.53
CA ARG A 170 -15.74 -4.80 -17.96
C ARG A 170 -14.42 -5.49 -17.69
N GLY A 171 -14.41 -6.35 -16.66
CA GLY A 171 -13.26 -7.17 -16.30
C GLY A 171 -12.91 -7.07 -14.82
N PRO A 172 -11.93 -7.86 -14.35
CA PRO A 172 -11.49 -7.79 -12.96
C PRO A 172 -10.83 -6.43 -12.69
N MET A 173 -11.12 -5.88 -11.50
CA MET A 173 -10.40 -4.72 -10.99
C MET A 173 -9.06 -5.20 -10.43
N GLY A 174 -7.97 -4.54 -10.84
CA GLY A 174 -6.63 -4.85 -10.37
C GLY A 174 -5.84 -3.60 -10.02
N ILE A 175 -4.90 -3.77 -9.09
CA ILE A 175 -3.91 -2.78 -8.67
C ILE A 175 -2.55 -3.37 -9.03
N MET A 176 -1.85 -2.77 -9.97
CA MET A 176 -0.58 -3.31 -10.49
C MET A 176 0.56 -2.38 -10.12
N LEU A 177 1.61 -2.97 -9.55
CA LEU A 177 2.87 -2.26 -9.33
C LEU A 177 3.57 -2.06 -10.68
N GLY A 178 3.83 -0.81 -11.04
CA GLY A 178 4.56 -0.47 -12.27
C GLY A 178 6.07 -0.38 -12.05
N ALA A 179 6.49 0.18 -10.91
CA ALA A 179 7.88 0.22 -10.47
C ALA A 179 7.95 0.57 -9.00
N VAL A 180 9.11 0.29 -8.42
CA VAL A 180 9.45 0.65 -7.05
C VAL A 180 10.91 1.09 -6.99
N HIS A 181 11.15 2.18 -6.28
CA HIS A 181 12.46 2.68 -5.94
C HIS A 181 12.61 2.64 -4.42
N CYS A 182 13.79 2.32 -3.92
CA CYS A 182 14.10 2.38 -2.50
C CYS A 182 15.50 2.96 -2.30
N SER A 183 15.59 4.02 -1.52
CA SER A 183 16.85 4.61 -1.07
C SER A 183 17.13 4.16 0.36
N PHE A 184 18.32 3.59 0.59
CA PHE A 184 18.77 3.10 1.88
C PHE A 184 19.69 4.14 2.52
N ARG A 185 19.39 4.55 3.75
CA ARG A 185 20.13 5.58 4.50
C ARG A 185 20.86 4.99 5.71
N ARG A 186 20.26 4.02 6.39
CA ARG A 186 20.82 3.35 7.56
C ARG A 186 20.42 1.89 7.61
N GLU A 187 21.31 1.10 8.20
CA GLU A 187 21.16 -0.33 8.33
C GLU A 187 20.10 -0.73 9.37
N ILE A 188 19.43 -1.84 9.11
CA ILE A 188 18.54 -2.52 10.06
C ILE A 188 19.22 -3.82 10.46
N THR A 189 19.54 -3.97 11.75
CA THR A 189 20.21 -5.16 12.27
C THR A 189 19.23 -6.32 12.49
N ALA A 190 19.77 -7.53 12.66
CA ALA A 190 18.99 -8.72 12.96
C ALA A 190 18.01 -8.50 14.11
N TYR A 191 16.76 -8.90 13.89
CA TYR A 191 15.61 -8.82 14.79
C TYR A 191 15.25 -7.41 15.29
N ALA A 192 15.90 -6.35 14.79
CA ALA A 192 15.53 -4.99 15.14
C ALA A 192 14.11 -4.68 14.66
N PRO A 193 13.20 -4.24 15.54
CA PRO A 193 11.86 -3.88 15.13
C PRO A 193 11.83 -2.50 14.48
N TYR A 194 11.11 -2.40 13.38
CA TYR A 194 10.89 -1.14 12.66
C TYR A 194 9.43 -0.96 12.27
N GLU A 195 9.11 0.29 11.94
CA GLU A 195 7.82 0.71 11.42
C GLU A 195 7.96 1.18 9.97
N MET A 196 6.94 0.89 9.18
CA MET A 196 6.78 1.40 7.82
C MET A 196 5.62 2.36 7.80
N TRP A 197 5.91 3.57 7.34
CA TRP A 197 4.97 4.68 7.29
C TRP A 197 4.63 4.96 5.84
N SER A 198 3.54 4.35 5.35
CA SER A 198 3.10 4.44 3.97
C SER A 198 2.00 5.49 3.82
N ARG A 199 2.12 6.41 2.87
CA ARG A 199 1.06 7.37 2.51
C ARG A 199 1.04 7.62 1.00
N ILE A 200 -0.07 8.13 0.49
CA ILE A 200 -0.10 8.66 -0.88
C ILE A 200 0.91 9.82 -0.95
N LEU A 201 1.78 9.75 -1.95
CA LEU A 201 2.71 10.81 -2.29
C LEU A 201 2.02 11.80 -3.22
N SER A 202 1.49 11.28 -4.35
CA SER A 202 0.78 12.05 -5.37
C SER A 202 0.10 11.12 -6.39
N TRP A 203 -0.51 11.69 -7.42
CA TRP A 203 -0.99 10.97 -8.60
C TRP A 203 -0.95 11.85 -9.85
N ASP A 204 -0.87 11.19 -10.99
CA ASP A 204 -1.05 11.77 -12.32
C ASP A 204 -2.24 11.11 -13.05
N ARG A 205 -2.27 11.21 -14.39
CA ARG A 205 -3.29 10.61 -15.25
C ARG A 205 -3.43 9.08 -15.13
N LYS A 206 -2.34 8.38 -14.85
CA LYS A 206 -2.19 6.92 -14.97
C LYS A 206 -1.77 6.26 -13.66
N TRP A 207 -0.91 6.92 -12.90
CA TRP A 207 -0.17 6.37 -11.78
C TRP A 207 -0.59 7.02 -10.46
N LEU A 208 -0.81 6.18 -9.45
CA LEU A 208 -0.83 6.58 -8.05
C LEU A 208 0.56 6.32 -7.46
N TYR A 209 1.14 7.34 -6.83
CA TYR A 209 2.44 7.24 -6.18
C TYR A 209 2.28 7.11 -4.66
N ILE A 210 2.98 6.15 -4.07
CA ILE A 210 2.99 5.89 -2.63
C ILE A 210 4.42 6.03 -2.13
N VAL A 211 4.62 6.82 -1.08
CA VAL A 211 5.88 6.92 -0.36
C VAL A 211 5.79 6.11 0.93
N THR A 212 6.85 5.39 1.26
CA THR A 212 6.98 4.62 2.50
C THR A 212 8.31 4.89 3.16
N HIS A 213 8.30 5.32 4.42
CA HIS A 213 9.52 5.49 5.22
C HIS A 213 9.67 4.34 6.22
N PHE A 214 10.86 3.76 6.28
CA PHE A 214 11.26 2.80 7.30
C PHE A 214 11.93 3.54 8.45
N VAL A 215 11.41 3.38 9.67
CA VAL A 215 11.89 4.07 10.87
C VAL A 215 11.98 3.11 12.06
N PRO A 216 12.86 3.37 13.04
CA PRO A 216 12.92 2.57 14.25
C PRO A 216 11.59 2.64 15.02
N LYS A 217 11.11 1.48 15.48
CA LYS A 217 9.81 1.35 16.13
C LYS A 217 9.67 2.29 17.33
N GLY A 218 8.51 2.96 17.45
CA GLY A 218 8.18 3.85 18.57
C GLY A 218 8.91 5.21 18.58
N THR A 219 9.73 5.50 17.57
CA THR A 219 10.45 6.78 17.48
C THR A 219 9.52 7.90 16.99
N ALA A 220 8.60 7.58 16.09
CA ALA A 220 7.70 8.54 15.45
C ALA A 220 6.53 8.86 16.38
N ARG A 221 6.19 10.14 16.49
CA ARG A 221 5.05 10.62 17.29
C ARG A 221 4.02 11.29 16.39
N PRO A 222 3.12 10.54 15.76
CA PRO A 222 2.16 11.11 14.83
C PRO A 222 1.14 11.97 15.57
N THR A 223 0.62 12.97 14.88
CA THR A 223 -0.60 13.69 15.30
C THR A 223 -1.84 13.00 14.75
N GLU A 224 -1.76 12.43 13.55
CA GLU A 224 -2.87 11.73 12.88
C GLU A 224 -2.34 10.56 12.04
N TRP A 225 -3.11 9.48 11.95
CA TRP A 225 -2.80 8.29 11.15
C TRP A 225 -4.10 7.54 10.79
N LEU A 226 -4.02 6.64 9.81
CA LEU A 226 -5.20 5.91 9.30
C LEU A 226 -5.59 4.69 10.15
N ASP A 227 -4.65 4.04 10.83
CA ASP A 227 -4.93 2.78 11.55
C ASP A 227 -5.23 2.98 13.05
N PRO A 228 -6.48 2.84 13.53
CA PRO A 228 -6.79 2.89 14.96
C PRO A 228 -6.05 1.88 15.87
N LYS A 229 -5.40 0.82 15.36
CA LYS A 229 -4.56 -0.10 16.16
C LYS A 229 -3.30 0.57 16.66
N PHE A 230 -2.86 1.62 15.96
CA PHE A 230 -1.83 2.52 16.45
C PHE A 230 -2.37 3.54 17.48
N GLY A 231 -3.59 3.34 18.00
CA GLY A 231 -4.23 4.12 19.07
C GLY A 231 -3.38 4.34 20.32
N THR A 232 -2.46 3.42 20.62
CA THR A 232 -1.55 3.48 21.76
C THR A 232 -0.19 4.13 21.44
N ALA A 233 0.00 4.61 20.22
CA ALA A 233 1.22 5.29 19.83
C ALA A 233 1.41 6.57 20.64
N ARG A 234 2.66 6.88 20.98
CA ARG A 234 2.99 8.12 21.68
C ARG A 234 2.73 9.29 20.72
N VAL A 235 1.68 10.06 20.98
CA VAL A 235 1.33 11.25 20.19
C VAL A 235 2.22 12.43 20.59
N ARG A 236 2.49 13.34 19.65
CA ARG A 236 3.19 14.60 19.94
C ARG A 236 2.34 15.46 20.89
N ARG A 237 2.86 15.82 22.06
CA ARG A 237 2.20 16.73 23.01
C ARG A 237 2.72 18.15 22.79
N GLY A 238 2.02 18.93 21.98
CA GLY A 238 2.28 20.36 21.78
C GLY A 238 3.31 20.70 20.67
N PRO A 239 3.33 21.97 20.23
CA PRO A 239 4.36 22.47 19.33
C PRO A 239 5.71 22.45 20.05
N GLY A 240 6.75 21.88 19.42
CA GLY A 240 8.12 21.86 19.97
C GLY A 240 8.58 20.59 20.73
N SER A 241 7.71 19.62 21.05
CA SER A 241 8.10 18.42 21.84
C SER A 241 8.87 17.31 21.09
N GLY A 242 9.59 17.65 20.02
CA GLY A 242 10.34 16.69 19.20
C GLY A 242 11.54 17.39 18.58
N THR A 243 12.69 16.72 18.64
CA THR A 243 13.94 17.09 17.96
C THR A 243 13.63 17.65 16.57
N GLU A 244 14.09 18.86 16.32
CA GLU A 244 13.93 19.64 15.08
C GLU A 244 14.18 18.78 13.84
N GLY A 245 13.47 19.05 12.73
CA GLY A 245 13.30 18.15 11.59
C GLY A 245 14.58 17.50 11.02
N LYS A 246 15.76 18.10 11.20
CA LYS A 246 17.06 17.54 10.78
C LYS A 246 17.48 16.28 11.54
N ASP A 247 17.09 16.12 12.80
CA ASP A 247 17.42 14.92 13.59
C ASP A 247 16.52 13.73 13.25
N TRP A 248 15.34 14.00 12.68
CA TRP A 248 14.41 12.95 12.26
C TRP A 248 14.90 12.24 11.01
N GLU A 249 15.41 12.99 10.04
CA GLU A 249 15.97 12.44 8.80
C GLU A 249 17.10 11.45 9.06
N LYS A 250 17.93 11.72 10.07
CA LYS A 250 19.01 10.83 10.52
C LYS A 250 18.51 9.53 11.14
N LYS A 251 17.22 9.41 11.49
CA LYS A 251 16.63 8.20 12.06
C LYS A 251 15.93 7.34 11.01
N ILE A 252 15.78 7.82 9.77
CA ILE A 252 15.16 7.06 8.69
C ILE A 252 16.14 5.98 8.22
N TYR A 253 15.70 4.72 8.23
CA TYR A 253 16.46 3.60 7.68
C TYR A 253 16.44 3.62 6.15
N ALA A 254 15.26 3.76 5.56
CA ALA A 254 15.08 3.75 4.12
C ALA A 254 13.82 4.52 3.71
N THR A 255 13.77 4.96 2.46
CA THR A 255 12.60 5.57 1.83
C THR A 255 12.31 4.90 0.51
N GLY A 256 11.12 4.30 0.41
CA GLY A 256 10.60 3.69 -0.81
C GLY A 256 9.56 4.59 -1.49
N VAL A 257 9.60 4.65 -2.82
CA VAL A 257 8.56 5.26 -3.66
C VAL A 257 8.06 4.20 -4.64
N SER A 258 6.75 4.07 -4.77
CA SER A 258 6.11 3.06 -5.60
C SER A 258 5.10 3.70 -6.53
N LYS A 259 5.04 3.27 -7.79
CA LYS A 259 4.03 3.70 -8.76
C LYS A 259 3.05 2.56 -9.05
N TYR A 260 1.77 2.84 -8.93
CA TYR A 260 0.69 1.87 -9.13
C TYR A 260 -0.27 2.32 -10.21
N VAL A 261 -0.69 1.39 -11.06
CA VAL A 261 -1.77 1.62 -12.02
C VAL A 261 -3.00 0.82 -11.59
N PHE A 262 -4.17 1.43 -11.73
CA PHE A 262 -5.44 0.74 -11.56
C PHE A 262 -5.96 0.30 -12.91
N LYS A 263 -6.52 -0.91 -12.99
CA LYS A 263 -7.14 -1.40 -14.22
C LYS A 263 -8.47 -2.07 -13.97
N ILE A 264 -9.35 -1.97 -14.97
CA ILE A 264 -10.52 -2.83 -15.14
C ILE A 264 -10.30 -3.63 -16.42
N GLY A 265 -10.04 -4.93 -16.27
CA GLY A 265 -9.57 -5.76 -17.38
C GLY A 265 -8.27 -5.20 -17.97
N ARG A 266 -8.31 -4.77 -19.23
CA ARG A 266 -7.17 -4.15 -19.93
C ARG A 266 -7.17 -2.62 -19.87
N LEU A 267 -8.26 -2.00 -19.44
CA LEU A 267 -8.40 -0.55 -19.43
C LEU A 267 -7.73 0.03 -18.18
N THR A 268 -6.91 1.06 -18.37
CA THR A 268 -6.33 1.84 -17.28
C THR A 268 -7.38 2.78 -16.69
N VAL A 269 -7.48 2.79 -15.37
CA VAL A 269 -8.39 3.66 -14.61
C VAL A 269 -7.60 4.81 -14.02
N HIS A 270 -8.08 6.04 -14.24
CA HIS A 270 -7.47 7.23 -13.66
C HIS A 270 -7.52 7.17 -12.12
N PRO A 271 -6.41 7.43 -11.39
CA PRO A 271 -6.37 7.34 -9.93
C PRO A 271 -7.45 8.17 -9.23
N ALA A 272 -7.74 9.38 -9.75
CA ALA A 272 -8.80 10.23 -9.21
C ALA A 272 -10.18 9.56 -9.17
N VAL A 273 -10.52 8.64 -10.10
CA VAL A 273 -11.81 7.93 -10.05
C VAL A 273 -11.93 7.12 -8.77
N ALA A 274 -10.87 6.38 -8.40
CA ALA A 274 -10.86 5.57 -7.19
C ALA A 274 -10.86 6.45 -5.93
N LEU A 275 -10.19 7.60 -5.97
CA LEU A 275 -10.10 8.55 -4.86
C LEU A 275 -11.43 9.29 -4.63
N GLU A 276 -12.07 9.78 -5.70
CA GLU A 276 -13.41 10.39 -5.69
C GLU A 276 -14.45 9.38 -5.21
N ALA A 277 -14.45 8.15 -5.76
CA ALA A 277 -15.34 7.08 -5.32
C ALA A 277 -15.07 6.62 -3.87
N SER A 278 -13.92 6.97 -3.30
CA SER A 278 -13.61 6.74 -1.89
C SER A 278 -13.94 7.94 -1.00
N GLU A 279 -14.57 8.99 -1.54
CA GLU A 279 -14.91 10.24 -0.83
C GLU A 279 -13.67 11.03 -0.32
N LEU A 280 -12.49 10.75 -0.90
CA LEU A 280 -11.22 11.36 -0.49
C LEU A 280 -10.87 12.64 -1.25
N LEU A 281 -11.53 12.89 -2.38
CA LEU A 281 -11.32 14.11 -3.15
C LEU A 281 -12.50 15.07 -2.93
N PRO A 282 -12.25 16.32 -2.49
CA PRO A 282 -13.30 17.33 -2.39
C PRO A 282 -13.75 17.76 -3.78
N GLN A 283 -14.92 18.39 -3.88
CA GLN A 283 -15.41 18.90 -5.16
C GLN A 283 -14.47 19.96 -5.73
N ARG A 284 -14.11 19.82 -7.00
CA ARG A 284 -13.21 20.72 -7.73
C ARG A 284 -13.93 21.30 -8.95
N PRO A 285 -13.84 22.62 -9.22
CA PRO A 285 -14.31 23.19 -10.48
C PRO A 285 -13.68 22.49 -11.69
N GLY A 286 -14.49 22.07 -12.65
CA GLY A 286 -14.04 21.29 -13.81
C GLY A 286 -13.75 19.81 -13.52
N GLY A 287 -13.70 19.38 -12.26
CA GLY A 287 -13.44 17.99 -11.87
C GLY A 287 -11.97 17.58 -11.91
N TRP A 288 -11.63 16.48 -11.24
CA TRP A 288 -10.25 16.02 -11.06
C TRP A 288 -9.61 15.33 -12.27
N GLN A 289 -10.40 15.09 -13.32
CA GLN A 289 -10.01 14.39 -14.54
C GLN A 289 -9.96 15.32 -15.77
N SER A 290 -10.20 16.62 -15.59
CA SER A 290 -10.21 17.62 -16.67
C SER A 290 -8.81 18.09 -17.04
N GLY A 291 -8.71 19.03 -18.00
CA GLY A 291 -7.43 19.57 -18.47
C GLY A 291 -6.69 18.64 -19.43
N ALA A 292 -5.65 19.18 -20.07
CA ALA A 292 -4.88 18.46 -21.11
C ALA A 292 -4.21 17.19 -20.56
N ASN A 293 -3.71 17.24 -19.33
CA ASN A 293 -3.05 16.13 -18.65
C ASN A 293 -4.01 15.25 -17.84
N GLY A 294 -5.31 15.58 -17.82
CA GLY A 294 -6.32 14.82 -17.08
C GLY A 294 -6.23 14.97 -15.56
N VAL A 295 -5.56 16.00 -15.03
CA VAL A 295 -5.40 16.25 -13.59
C VAL A 295 -5.98 17.60 -13.15
N GLY A 296 -6.93 18.11 -13.93
CA GLY A 296 -7.57 19.42 -13.81
C GLY A 296 -6.68 20.58 -14.25
N ASP A 297 -7.13 21.80 -13.98
CA ASP A 297 -6.39 23.04 -14.26
C ASP A 297 -5.08 23.13 -13.44
N GLU A 298 -3.95 23.08 -14.13
CA GLU A 298 -2.60 23.13 -13.55
C GLU A 298 -2.07 24.57 -13.43
N ASP A 299 -2.73 25.55 -14.04
CA ASP A 299 -2.30 26.96 -14.05
C ASP A 299 -2.86 27.75 -12.86
N VAL A 300 -3.78 27.14 -12.09
CA VAL A 300 -4.28 27.74 -10.85
C VAL A 300 -3.13 28.06 -9.90
N ASP A 301 -3.11 29.30 -9.40
CA ASP A 301 -2.22 29.74 -8.34
C ASP A 301 -2.65 29.20 -6.97
N LEU A 302 -1.70 28.56 -6.29
CA LEU A 302 -1.85 27.91 -4.98
C LEU A 302 -0.85 28.44 -3.94
N SER A 303 -0.14 29.52 -4.25
CA SER A 303 0.86 30.16 -3.38
C SER A 303 0.24 30.55 -2.02
N ASP A 304 -0.94 31.16 -2.04
CA ASP A 304 -1.67 31.65 -0.86
C ASP A 304 -2.37 30.57 -0.03
N VAL A 305 -2.37 29.31 -0.47
CA VAL A 305 -3.07 28.24 0.24
C VAL A 305 -2.33 27.89 1.54
N GLN A 306 -2.90 28.28 2.68
CA GLN A 306 -2.33 28.03 4.00
C GLN A 306 -2.76 26.68 4.58
N ASN A 307 -1.92 26.11 5.46
CA ASN A 307 -2.23 24.88 6.18
C ASN A 307 -3.01 25.17 7.47
N ASP A 308 -4.21 25.73 7.31
CA ASP A 308 -5.14 26.09 8.39
C ASP A 308 -6.01 24.91 8.87
N GLY A 309 -5.81 23.72 8.28
CA GLY A 309 -6.58 22.51 8.56
C GLY A 309 -7.83 22.35 7.69
N ALA A 310 -8.13 23.30 6.80
CA ALA A 310 -9.11 23.12 5.74
C ALA A 310 -8.56 22.15 4.67
N TRP A 311 -9.40 21.21 4.25
CA TRP A 311 -9.07 20.23 3.21
C TRP A 311 -9.99 20.40 2.00
N ASP A 312 -9.91 21.59 1.41
CA ASP A 312 -10.57 21.92 0.15
C ASP A 312 -9.76 21.41 -1.05
N TRP A 313 -10.29 21.63 -2.26
CA TRP A 313 -9.63 21.15 -3.48
C TRP A 313 -8.29 21.84 -3.73
N LYS A 314 -8.11 23.09 -3.31
CA LYS A 314 -6.86 23.83 -3.48
C LYS A 314 -5.75 23.24 -2.60
N MET A 315 -6.05 22.92 -1.35
CA MET A 315 -5.11 22.24 -0.44
C MET A 315 -4.73 20.86 -0.98
N VAL A 316 -5.71 20.07 -1.44
CA VAL A 316 -5.45 18.75 -2.01
C VAL A 316 -4.58 18.84 -3.27
N GLU A 317 -4.87 19.78 -4.16
CA GLU A 317 -4.07 20.01 -5.38
C GLU A 317 -2.65 20.48 -5.04
N LYS A 318 -2.50 21.39 -4.07
CA LYS A 318 -1.18 21.83 -3.58
C LYS A 318 -0.34 20.65 -3.11
N ARG A 319 -0.91 19.77 -2.28
CA ARG A 319 -0.24 18.55 -1.81
C ARG A 319 0.09 17.58 -2.93
N ARG A 320 -0.82 17.44 -3.92
CA ARG A 320 -0.56 16.64 -5.13
C ARG A 320 0.66 17.19 -5.88
N ARG A 321 0.70 18.50 -6.16
CA ARG A 321 1.82 19.13 -6.89
C ARG A 321 3.15 19.03 -6.12
N GLU A 322 3.15 19.26 -4.81
CA GLU A 322 4.33 19.05 -3.93
C GLU A 322 4.89 17.62 -4.08
N GLY A 323 4.01 16.61 -4.08
CA GLY A 323 4.43 15.22 -4.28
C GLY A 323 4.87 14.91 -5.71
N MET A 324 4.29 15.58 -6.72
CA MET A 324 4.65 15.39 -8.13
C MET A 324 6.07 15.83 -8.45
N VAL A 325 6.64 16.80 -7.72
CA VAL A 325 8.05 17.19 -7.88
C VAL A 325 8.99 15.98 -7.79
N TYR A 326 8.73 15.07 -6.86
CA TYR A 326 9.51 13.84 -6.69
C TYR A 326 8.99 12.70 -7.56
N ALA A 327 7.67 12.56 -7.71
CA ALA A 327 7.08 11.50 -8.50
C ALA A 327 7.46 11.60 -9.99
N GLN A 328 7.58 12.82 -10.52
CA GLN A 328 7.96 13.07 -11.91
C GLN A 328 9.40 12.60 -12.20
N GLN A 329 10.34 12.85 -11.29
CA GLN A 329 11.72 12.34 -11.43
C GLN A 329 11.77 10.81 -11.46
N PHE A 330 10.91 10.16 -10.68
CA PHE A 330 10.80 8.71 -10.71
C PHE A 330 10.08 8.21 -11.97
N ALA A 331 9.11 8.97 -12.49
CA ALA A 331 8.39 8.65 -13.71
C ALA A 331 9.29 8.78 -14.95
N SER A 332 10.12 9.82 -15.03
CA SER A 332 11.02 10.06 -16.16
C SER A 332 12.07 8.96 -16.34
N MET A 333 12.35 8.16 -15.30
CA MET A 333 13.20 6.98 -15.44
C MET A 333 12.62 5.94 -16.40
N ASP A 334 11.30 5.91 -16.65
CA ASP A 334 10.70 5.00 -17.64
C ASP A 334 11.13 5.32 -19.08
N GLU A 335 11.55 6.56 -19.35
CA GLU A 335 11.99 6.99 -20.68
C GLU A 335 13.30 6.30 -21.07
N LEU A 336 14.09 5.85 -20.09
CA LEU A 336 15.30 5.06 -20.32
C LEU A 336 15.03 3.69 -20.96
N HIS A 337 13.79 3.18 -20.92
CA HIS A 337 13.46 1.97 -21.68
C HIS A 337 13.69 2.15 -23.19
N GLY A 338 13.52 3.36 -23.71
CA GLY A 338 13.75 3.67 -25.12
C GLY A 338 15.23 3.79 -25.49
N TRP A 339 16.14 3.82 -24.51
CA TRP A 339 17.58 3.94 -24.77
C TRP A 339 18.16 2.62 -25.25
N LEU A 340 17.62 1.48 -24.80
CA LEU A 340 18.03 0.16 -25.31
C LEU A 340 17.34 -0.10 -26.66
N ASP A 341 18.08 0.06 -27.76
CA ASP A 341 17.59 -0.19 -29.12
C ASP A 341 18.00 -1.55 -29.69
N GLY A 342 18.82 -2.31 -28.96
CA GLY A 342 19.32 -3.63 -29.35
C GLY A 342 20.41 -3.61 -30.42
N GLY A 343 20.87 -2.42 -30.83
CA GLY A 343 22.01 -2.20 -31.73
C GLY A 343 23.10 -1.38 -31.04
N ASP A 344 24.16 -1.01 -31.74
CA ASP A 344 25.31 -0.27 -31.20
C ASP A 344 25.09 1.25 -31.05
N GLY A 345 23.83 1.70 -30.93
CA GLY A 345 23.49 3.12 -30.80
C GLY A 345 23.84 3.97 -32.03
N GLY A 346 24.33 3.38 -33.12
CA GLY A 346 24.82 4.07 -34.32
C GLY A 346 26.22 4.70 -34.18
N ASP A 347 26.81 4.70 -32.98
CA ASP A 347 28.16 5.23 -32.71
C ASP A 347 29.18 4.13 -32.34
N GLY A 348 28.75 2.86 -32.29
CA GLY A 348 29.62 1.72 -32.02
C GLY A 348 30.05 1.58 -30.56
N SER A 349 29.55 2.42 -29.65
CA SER A 349 30.10 2.54 -28.28
C SER A 349 29.35 1.73 -27.22
N ALA A 350 28.05 1.48 -27.39
CA ALA A 350 27.26 0.65 -26.49
C ALA A 350 25.98 0.11 -27.13
N LEU A 351 25.40 -0.92 -26.52
CA LEU A 351 24.04 -1.38 -26.82
C LEU A 351 22.97 -0.40 -26.31
N ALA A 352 23.03 0.87 -26.71
CA ALA A 352 22.06 1.91 -26.36
C ALA A 352 22.25 3.20 -27.16
N LYS A 353 21.17 3.97 -27.32
CA LYS A 353 21.20 5.37 -27.72
C LYS A 353 21.47 6.25 -26.51
N PHE A 354 22.53 7.05 -26.54
CA PHE A 354 22.81 8.05 -25.51
C PHE A 354 22.25 9.42 -25.93
N GLY A 355 21.43 10.03 -25.07
CA GLY A 355 20.94 11.40 -25.25
C GLY A 355 20.00 11.57 -26.44
N GLY A 356 18.70 11.37 -26.21
CA GLY A 356 17.62 11.66 -27.17
C GLY A 356 16.93 12.98 -26.91
#